data_AF-A0A094K1T3-F1
#
_entry.id   AF-A0A094K1T3-F1
#
_cell.length_a   1.000
_cell.length_b   1.000
_cell.length_c   1.000
_cell.angle_alpha   90.00
_cell.angle_beta   90.00
_cell.angle_gamma   90.00
#
_symmetry.space_group_name_H-M   'P 1'
#
loop_
_entity.id
_entity.type
_entity.pdbx_description
1 polymer ?
#
loop_
_entity_poly.entity_id
_entity_poly.type
_entity_poly.pdbx_seq_one_letter_code
_entity_poly.pdbx_strand_id
1 'polypeptide(L)'
;FITTGEENLLAILKRRWWKYMILGIIDIEANYLVVKAYQYTTLTSVQLLDCFVIPVVILLSWFFLLVRYKAVHFIGIVVCILGMGCMAGADVLVGRQQGAGENKLIGDLLVLGGATLYGISNVCEEYIVRNLSRVEFLGMIGLFGSFFSGIQLAIMEHKELLKVPWDWQIGLLYVGFSACMFGLYSFMPVVIKKTSATAVNLSLLTADLYSLFCGLFLFHYKVCG
;
A
#
# COMPACT_ATOMS: atom_id res chain seq x y z
N PHE A 1 7.43 12.91 -33.96
CA PHE A 1 6.07 12.61 -33.50
C PHE A 1 5.94 12.93 -32.01
N ILE A 2 5.86 14.22 -31.67
CA ILE A 2 5.61 14.71 -30.30
C ILE A 2 4.67 15.90 -30.46
N THR A 3 3.38 15.64 -30.60
CA THR A 3 2.32 16.66 -30.56
C THR A 3 1.01 15.97 -30.21
N THR A 4 0.78 15.73 -28.91
CA THR A 4 -0.58 15.50 -28.40
C THR A 4 -0.65 16.03 -26.97
N GLY A 5 -1.08 17.28 -26.85
CA GLY A 5 -1.76 17.84 -25.68
C GLY A 5 -0.90 18.12 -24.45
N GLU A 6 -0.21 19.26 -24.43
CA GLU A 6 -0.16 20.05 -23.20
C GLU A 6 -1.59 20.55 -22.90
N GLU A 7 -2.50 19.67 -22.49
CA GLU A 7 -3.60 20.13 -21.65
C GLU A 7 -2.94 20.64 -20.38
N ASN A 8 -2.93 21.96 -20.18
CA ASN A 8 -2.41 22.57 -18.96
C ASN A 8 -2.91 21.78 -17.75
N LEU A 9 -2.01 21.38 -16.84
CA LEU A 9 -2.34 20.72 -15.57
C LEU A 9 -3.53 21.41 -14.88
N LEU A 10 -3.59 22.75 -14.96
CA LEU A 10 -4.69 23.59 -14.46
C LEU A 10 -6.04 23.35 -15.15
N ALA A 11 -6.07 23.11 -16.46
CA ALA A 11 -7.28 22.81 -17.21
C ALA A 11 -7.81 21.40 -16.88
N ILE A 12 -6.90 20.44 -16.75
CA ILE A 12 -7.22 19.08 -16.28
C ILE A 12 -7.74 19.13 -14.84
N LEU A 13 -7.07 19.88 -13.97
CA LEU A 13 -7.49 20.10 -12.58
C LEU A 13 -8.91 20.66 -12.56
N LYS A 14 -9.21 21.71 -13.34
CA LYS A 14 -10.57 22.28 -13.40
C LYS A 14 -11.64 21.29 -13.88
N ARG A 15 -11.32 20.32 -14.74
CA ARG A 15 -12.30 19.39 -15.33
C ARG A 15 -12.42 18.05 -14.60
N ARG A 16 -11.34 17.55 -13.98
CA ARG A 16 -11.25 16.18 -13.43
C ARG A 16 -10.82 16.14 -11.96
N TRP A 17 -10.60 17.28 -11.29
CA TRP A 17 -10.12 17.34 -9.89
C TRP A 17 -10.86 16.40 -8.94
N TRP A 18 -12.19 16.33 -9.03
CA TRP A 18 -13.01 15.52 -8.13
C TRP A 18 -12.66 14.03 -8.16
N LYS A 19 -12.23 13.50 -9.32
CA LYS A 19 -11.80 12.09 -9.43
C LYS A 19 -10.47 11.86 -8.72
N TYR A 20 -9.52 12.77 -8.87
CA TYR A 20 -8.23 12.72 -8.21
C TYR A 20 -8.33 12.99 -6.71
N MET A 21 -9.30 13.81 -6.30
CA MET A 21 -9.63 14.05 -4.90
C MET A 21 -10.13 12.77 -4.23
N ILE A 22 -11.09 12.06 -4.85
CA ILE A 22 -11.58 10.77 -4.32
C ILE A 22 -10.45 9.75 -4.28
N LEU A 23 -9.63 9.66 -5.33
CA LEU A 23 -8.49 8.74 -5.36
C LEU A 23 -7.48 9.05 -4.26
N GLY A 24 -7.15 10.33 -4.04
CA GLY A 24 -6.25 10.75 -2.97
C GLY A 24 -6.79 10.42 -1.58
N ILE A 25 -8.10 10.56 -1.36
CA ILE A 25 -8.74 10.15 -0.08
C ILE A 25 -8.64 8.63 0.10
N ILE A 26 -8.98 7.85 -0.93
CA ILE A 26 -8.87 6.38 -0.88
C ILE A 26 -7.44 5.95 -0.57
N ASP A 27 -6.45 6.59 -1.22
CA ASP A 27 -5.03 6.29 -1.01
C ASP A 27 -4.57 6.62 0.41
N ILE A 28 -4.94 7.79 0.95
CA ILE A 28 -4.61 8.15 2.33
C ILE A 28 -5.27 7.22 3.33
N GLU A 29 -6.56 6.92 3.16
CA GLU A 29 -7.30 6.02 4.06
C GLU A 29 -6.73 4.61 4.00
N ALA A 30 -6.34 4.12 2.81
CA ALA A 30 -5.64 2.85 2.66
C ALA A 30 -4.35 2.84 3.50
N ASN A 31 -3.48 3.84 3.29
CA ASN A 31 -2.21 3.93 4.02
C ASN A 31 -2.43 4.08 5.54
N TYR A 32 -3.40 4.88 5.97
CA TYR A 32 -3.72 5.05 7.39
C TYR A 32 -4.24 3.76 8.02
N LEU A 33 -5.18 3.06 7.37
CA LEU A 33 -5.73 1.79 7.86
C LEU A 33 -4.64 0.74 7.97
N VAL A 34 -3.73 0.67 7.00
CA VAL A 34 -2.58 -0.24 7.00
C VAL A 34 -1.62 0.08 8.15
N VAL A 35 -1.24 1.35 8.31
CA VAL A 35 -0.36 1.78 9.41
C VAL A 35 -1.01 1.54 10.77
N LYS A 36 -2.31 1.82 10.90
CA LYS A 36 -3.06 1.54 12.12
C LYS A 36 -3.12 0.05 12.39
N ALA A 37 -3.34 -0.79 11.37
CA ALA A 37 -3.32 -2.23 11.50
C ALA A 37 -1.95 -2.77 11.95
N TYR A 38 -0.84 -2.12 11.58
CA TYR A 38 0.49 -2.44 12.10
C TYR A 38 0.63 -2.23 13.61
N GLN A 39 -0.14 -1.33 14.22
CA GLN A 39 -0.12 -1.17 15.67
C GLN A 39 -0.82 -2.32 16.40
N TYR A 40 -1.73 -3.02 15.72
CA TYR A 40 -2.50 -4.13 16.28
C TYR A 40 -1.95 -5.50 15.89
N THR A 41 -0.98 -5.59 14.97
CA THR A 41 -0.51 -6.88 14.46
C THR A 41 0.99 -6.98 14.17
N THR A 42 1.49 -8.21 14.13
CA THR A 42 2.90 -8.58 13.92
C THR A 42 3.31 -8.57 12.45
N LEU A 43 4.61 -8.75 12.17
CA LEU A 43 5.19 -8.87 10.82
C LEU A 43 4.46 -9.86 9.90
N THR A 44 3.80 -10.88 10.46
CA THR A 44 2.94 -11.82 9.75
C THR A 44 1.77 -11.15 9.02
N SER A 45 1.24 -10.03 9.54
CA SER A 45 0.15 -9.31 8.87
C SER A 45 0.58 -8.46 7.70
N VAL A 46 1.84 -8.02 7.64
CA VAL A 46 2.39 -7.38 6.43
C VAL A 46 2.29 -8.37 5.27
N GLN A 47 2.78 -9.59 5.48
CA GLN A 47 2.74 -10.64 4.48
C GLN A 47 1.30 -11.03 4.11
N LEU A 48 0.37 -11.02 5.06
CA LEU A 48 -1.04 -11.27 4.77
C LEU A 48 -1.69 -10.18 3.94
N LEU A 49 -1.40 -8.93 4.27
CA LEU A 49 -1.86 -7.76 3.55
C LEU A 49 -1.39 -7.85 2.10
N ASP A 50 -0.09 -8.05 1.86
CA ASP A 50 0.48 -8.16 0.51
C ASP A 50 -0.11 -9.37 -0.24
N CYS A 51 -0.31 -10.50 0.44
CA CYS A 51 -0.98 -11.66 -0.14
C CYS A 51 -2.45 -11.41 -0.49
N PHE A 52 -3.17 -10.58 0.26
CA PHE A 52 -4.57 -10.23 -0.02
C PHE A 52 -4.72 -9.16 -1.09
N VAL A 53 -3.78 -8.24 -1.19
CA VAL A 53 -3.77 -7.22 -2.24
C VAL A 53 -3.67 -7.87 -3.62
N ILE A 54 -2.91 -8.97 -3.77
CA ILE A 54 -2.74 -9.67 -5.05
C ILE A 54 -4.08 -10.12 -5.69
N PRO A 55 -4.96 -10.91 -5.03
CA PRO A 55 -6.23 -11.30 -5.61
C PRO A 55 -7.15 -10.10 -5.85
N VAL A 56 -7.16 -9.10 -4.95
CA VAL A 56 -7.93 -7.86 -5.14
C VAL A 56 -7.48 -7.13 -6.42
N VAL A 57 -6.18 -6.89 -6.58
CA VAL A 57 -5.61 -6.22 -7.75
C VAL A 57 -5.86 -7.02 -9.02
N ILE A 58 -5.71 -8.35 -9.01
CA ILE A 58 -5.98 -9.18 -10.20
C ILE A 58 -7.46 -9.11 -10.59
N LEU A 59 -8.38 -9.24 -9.63
CA LEU A 59 -9.81 -9.17 -9.88
C LEU A 59 -10.22 -7.79 -10.42
N LEU A 60 -9.73 -6.72 -9.79
CA LEU A 60 -10.03 -5.35 -10.19
C LEU A 60 -9.38 -4.99 -11.53
N SER A 61 -8.13 -5.39 -11.79
CA SER A 61 -7.50 -5.18 -13.09
C SER A 61 -8.15 -6.00 -14.20
N TRP A 62 -8.68 -7.19 -13.89
CA TRP A 62 -9.49 -7.94 -14.85
C TRP A 62 -10.80 -7.23 -15.15
N PHE A 63 -11.49 -6.69 -14.13
CA PHE A 63 -12.77 -6.00 -14.30
C PHE A 63 -12.65 -4.62 -14.96
N PHE A 64 -11.71 -3.78 -14.51
CA PHE A 64 -11.57 -2.39 -14.96
C PHE A 64 -10.62 -2.23 -16.15
N LEU A 65 -9.51 -2.96 -16.21
CA LEU A 65 -8.53 -2.86 -17.29
C LEU A 65 -8.70 -3.96 -18.36
N LEU A 66 -9.62 -4.91 -18.16
CA LEU A 66 -9.90 -6.03 -19.09
C LEU A 66 -8.64 -6.84 -19.46
N VAL A 67 -7.69 -6.94 -18.53
CA VAL A 67 -6.41 -7.64 -18.72
C VAL A 67 -6.65 -9.15 -18.78
N ARG A 68 -6.06 -9.84 -19.77
CA ARG A 68 -6.14 -11.30 -19.89
C ARG A 68 -5.06 -11.97 -19.04
N TYR A 69 -5.48 -12.59 -17.93
CA TYR A 69 -4.59 -13.37 -17.06
C TYR A 69 -4.45 -14.82 -17.52
N LYS A 70 -3.24 -15.37 -17.38
CA LYS A 70 -2.95 -16.79 -17.62
C LYS A 70 -3.34 -17.65 -16.41
N ALA A 71 -3.54 -18.95 -16.62
CA ALA A 71 -3.90 -19.92 -15.57
C ALA A 71 -2.94 -19.93 -14.36
N VAL A 72 -1.66 -19.60 -14.56
CA VAL A 72 -0.66 -19.46 -13.48
C VAL A 72 -1.05 -18.41 -12.43
N HIS A 73 -1.72 -17.32 -12.81
CA HIS A 73 -2.18 -16.31 -11.85
C HIS A 73 -3.35 -16.83 -11.01
N PHE A 74 -4.19 -17.69 -11.57
CA PHE A 74 -5.29 -18.31 -10.83
C PHE A 74 -4.76 -19.26 -9.75
N ILE A 75 -3.71 -20.03 -10.06
CA ILE A 75 -3.00 -20.86 -9.08
C ILE A 75 -2.42 -19.97 -7.97
N GLY A 76 -1.80 -18.84 -8.33
CA GLY A 76 -1.30 -17.85 -7.37
C GLY A 76 -2.39 -17.34 -6.42
N ILE A 77 -3.57 -16.98 -6.95
CA ILE A 77 -4.72 -16.54 -6.14
C ILE A 77 -5.13 -17.62 -5.14
N VAL A 78 -5.26 -18.87 -5.58
CA VAL A 78 -5.63 -19.99 -4.69
C VAL A 78 -4.61 -20.16 -3.57
N VAL A 79 -3.31 -20.11 -3.90
CA VAL A 79 -2.24 -20.22 -2.91
C VAL A 79 -2.27 -19.04 -1.92
N CYS A 80 -2.49 -17.81 -2.38
CA CYS A 80 -2.64 -16.64 -1.50
C CYS A 80 -3.84 -16.79 -0.55
N ILE A 81 -5.00 -17.26 -1.05
CA ILE A 81 -6.19 -17.50 -0.22
C ILE A 81 -5.96 -18.59 0.82
N LEU A 82 -5.29 -19.67 0.44
CA LEU A 82 -4.90 -20.73 1.39
C LEU A 82 -3.92 -20.23 2.44
N GLY A 83 -2.90 -19.46 2.04
CA GLY A 83 -1.93 -18.84 2.95
C GLY A 83 -2.62 -17.95 3.98
N MET A 84 -3.55 -17.10 3.53
CA MET A 84 -4.37 -16.26 4.42
C MET A 84 -5.21 -17.08 5.40
N GLY A 85 -5.90 -18.11 4.92
CA GLY A 85 -6.71 -18.98 5.77
C GLY A 85 -5.88 -19.68 6.84
N CYS A 86 -4.67 -20.15 6.49
CA CYS A 86 -3.74 -20.77 7.43
C CYS A 86 -3.28 -19.79 8.51
N MET A 87 -2.87 -18.57 8.14
CA MET A 87 -2.37 -17.60 9.11
C MET A 87 -3.49 -17.07 10.01
N ALA A 88 -4.66 -16.73 9.46
CA ALA A 88 -5.83 -16.36 10.27
C ALA A 88 -6.24 -17.52 11.22
N GLY A 89 -6.15 -18.76 10.76
CA GLY A 89 -6.39 -19.95 11.58
C GLY A 89 -5.38 -20.08 12.74
N ALA A 90 -4.09 -19.89 12.45
CA ALA A 90 -3.03 -19.88 13.46
C ALA A 90 -3.24 -18.74 14.47
N ASP A 91 -3.62 -17.57 13.99
CA ASP A 91 -3.87 -16.38 14.79
C ASP A 91 -5.05 -16.54 15.75
N VAL A 92 -6.13 -17.20 15.31
CA VAL A 92 -7.27 -17.58 16.17
C VAL A 92 -6.85 -18.63 17.20
N LEU A 93 -5.99 -19.58 16.83
CA LEU A 93 -5.49 -20.62 17.73
C LEU A 93 -4.64 -20.02 18.87
N VAL A 94 -3.72 -19.12 18.52
CA VAL A 94 -2.86 -18.40 19.47
C VAL A 94 -3.67 -17.39 20.30
N GLY A 95 -4.61 -16.68 19.67
CA GLY A 95 -5.49 -15.72 20.35
C GLY A 95 -6.40 -16.37 21.40
N ARG A 96 -6.82 -17.62 21.16
CA ARG A 96 -7.54 -18.43 22.15
C ARG A 96 -6.70 -18.79 23.38
N GLN A 97 -5.38 -18.90 23.25
CA GLN A 97 -4.48 -19.16 24.38
C GLN A 97 -4.21 -17.91 25.23
N GLN A 98 -4.31 -16.69 24.65
CA GLN A 98 -3.96 -15.44 25.32
C GLN A 98 -5.17 -14.62 25.83
N GLY A 99 -6.41 -15.05 25.60
CA GLY A 99 -7.62 -14.33 26.07
C GLY A 99 -7.86 -12.97 25.41
N ALA A 100 -7.13 -12.64 24.34
CA ALA A 100 -7.12 -11.33 23.67
C ALA A 100 -7.84 -11.34 22.29
N GLY A 101 -8.87 -12.18 22.14
CA GLY A 101 -9.48 -12.47 20.83
C GLY A 101 -10.19 -11.29 20.14
N GLU A 102 -10.70 -10.32 20.89
CA GLU A 102 -11.58 -9.26 20.34
C GLU A 102 -10.80 -8.17 19.59
N ASN A 103 -9.65 -7.72 20.12
CA ASN A 103 -8.84 -6.68 19.49
C ASN A 103 -8.13 -7.15 18.22
N LYS A 104 -7.84 -8.45 18.12
CA LYS A 104 -7.14 -9.04 16.98
C LYS A 104 -8.04 -9.19 15.75
N LEU A 105 -9.30 -9.55 15.93
CA LEU A 105 -10.32 -9.58 14.87
C LEU A 105 -10.55 -8.21 14.24
N ILE A 106 -10.52 -7.14 15.04
CA ILE A 106 -10.59 -5.76 14.54
C ILE A 106 -9.37 -5.46 13.69
N GLY A 107 -8.17 -5.89 14.11
CA GLY A 107 -6.94 -5.80 13.33
C GLY A 107 -7.07 -6.48 11.96
N ASP A 108 -7.53 -7.74 11.91
CA ASP A 108 -7.71 -8.48 10.66
C ASP A 108 -8.70 -7.79 9.70
N LEU A 109 -9.83 -7.30 10.22
CA LEU A 109 -10.81 -6.55 9.42
C LEU A 109 -10.22 -5.24 8.87
N LEU A 110 -9.42 -4.53 9.68
CA LEU A 110 -8.72 -3.33 9.25
C LEU A 110 -7.67 -3.63 8.17
N VAL A 111 -6.93 -4.74 8.30
CA VAL A 111 -5.98 -5.21 7.28
C VAL A 111 -6.69 -5.51 5.98
N LEU A 112 -7.78 -6.28 6.01
CA LEU A 112 -8.56 -6.62 4.80
C LEU A 112 -9.15 -5.38 4.12
N GLY A 113 -9.69 -4.45 4.92
CA GLY A 113 -10.19 -3.17 4.43
C GLY A 113 -9.09 -2.31 3.79
N GLY A 114 -7.96 -2.15 4.49
CA GLY A 114 -6.79 -1.41 4.01
C GLY A 114 -6.21 -2.00 2.74
N ALA A 115 -6.02 -3.32 2.68
CA ALA A 115 -5.57 -4.04 1.49
C ALA A 115 -6.54 -3.89 0.31
N THR A 116 -7.85 -3.88 0.56
CA THR A 116 -8.84 -3.67 -0.50
C THR A 116 -8.71 -2.28 -1.10
N LEU A 117 -8.64 -1.26 -0.25
CA LEU A 117 -8.47 0.14 -0.68
C LEU A 117 -7.11 0.33 -1.37
N TYR A 118 -6.04 -0.29 -0.86
CA TYR A 118 -4.72 -0.26 -1.46
C TYR A 118 -4.72 -0.91 -2.85
N GLY A 119 -5.42 -2.03 -3.01
CA GLY A 119 -5.63 -2.67 -4.31
C GLY A 119 -6.39 -1.77 -5.29
N ILE A 120 -7.43 -1.08 -4.83
CA ILE A 120 -8.18 -0.09 -5.64
C ILE A 120 -7.26 1.07 -6.07
N SER A 121 -6.47 1.63 -5.15
CA SER A 121 -5.51 2.70 -5.43
C SER A 121 -4.50 2.27 -6.50
N ASN A 122 -3.90 1.09 -6.33
CA ASN A 122 -2.91 0.54 -7.28
C ASN A 122 -3.49 0.35 -8.69
N VAL A 123 -4.72 -0.15 -8.80
CA VAL A 123 -5.39 -0.38 -10.09
C VAL A 123 -5.79 0.94 -10.76
N CYS A 124 -6.28 1.90 -9.96
CA CYS A 124 -6.57 3.25 -10.42
C CYS A 124 -5.29 3.96 -10.89
N GLU A 125 -4.18 3.82 -10.16
CA GLU A 125 -2.86 4.31 -10.56
C GLU A 125 -2.43 3.69 -11.89
N GLU A 126 -2.51 2.37 -12.04
CA GLU A 126 -2.18 1.70 -13.30
C GLU A 126 -3.01 2.24 -14.46
N TYR A 127 -4.32 2.42 -14.25
CA TYR A 127 -5.22 2.97 -15.26
C TYR A 127 -4.83 4.41 -15.64
N ILE A 128 -4.59 5.29 -14.66
CA ILE A 128 -4.24 6.70 -14.91
C ILE A 128 -2.87 6.80 -15.58
N VAL A 129 -1.86 6.09 -15.07
CA VAL A 129 -0.49 6.16 -15.59
C VAL A 129 -0.38 5.62 -17.02
N ARG A 130 -1.25 4.67 -17.39
CA ARG A 130 -1.32 4.12 -18.75
C ARG A 130 -2.12 4.97 -19.73
N ASN A 131 -3.24 5.55 -19.29
CA ASN A 131 -4.13 6.32 -20.19
C ASN A 131 -3.84 7.84 -20.18
N LEU A 132 -3.26 8.36 -19.12
CA LEU A 132 -2.93 9.77 -18.90
C LEU A 132 -1.41 9.92 -18.67
N SER A 133 -0.99 11.10 -18.22
CA SER A 133 0.42 11.36 -17.98
C SER A 133 0.84 11.00 -16.55
N ARG A 134 2.08 10.54 -16.43
CA ARG A 134 2.70 10.20 -15.14
C ARG A 134 2.90 11.41 -14.24
N VAL A 135 3.21 12.56 -14.85
CA VAL A 135 3.44 13.84 -14.16
C VAL A 135 2.11 14.40 -13.65
N GLU A 136 1.04 14.27 -14.43
CA GLU A 136 -0.33 14.63 -13.99
C GLU A 136 -0.77 13.81 -12.79
N PHE A 137 -0.58 12.49 -12.85
CA PHE A 137 -0.90 11.61 -11.72
C PHE A 137 -0.13 12.01 -10.47
N LEU A 138 1.21 12.06 -10.56
CA LEU A 138 2.08 12.35 -9.42
C LEU A 138 1.81 13.75 -8.85
N GLY A 139 1.59 14.74 -9.71
CA GLY A 139 1.28 16.11 -9.31
C GLY A 139 -0.07 16.23 -8.60
N MET A 140 -1.11 15.59 -9.13
CA MET A 140 -2.46 15.70 -8.55
C MET A 140 -2.64 14.85 -7.30
N ILE A 141 -2.12 13.61 -7.28
CA ILE A 141 -2.16 12.79 -6.07
C ILE A 141 -1.27 13.37 -4.98
N GLY A 142 -0.11 13.95 -5.33
CA GLY A 142 0.75 14.65 -4.37
C GLY A 142 0.09 15.89 -3.79
N LEU A 143 -0.64 16.68 -4.60
CA LEU A 143 -1.34 17.88 -4.14
C LEU A 143 -2.50 17.56 -3.20
N PHE A 144 -3.44 16.71 -3.63
CA PHE A 144 -4.57 16.32 -2.79
C PHE A 144 -4.11 15.47 -1.61
N GLY A 145 -3.14 14.59 -1.83
CA GLY A 145 -2.48 13.76 -0.83
C GLY A 145 -1.92 14.58 0.32
N SER A 146 -1.10 15.58 0.00
CA SER A 146 -0.49 16.47 1.01
C SER A 146 -1.54 17.29 1.77
N PHE A 147 -2.58 17.75 1.07
CA PHE A 147 -3.64 18.53 1.68
C PHE A 147 -4.44 17.74 2.73
N PHE A 148 -4.95 16.56 2.35
CA PHE A 148 -5.75 15.74 3.26
C PHE A 148 -4.91 15.07 4.36
N SER A 149 -3.69 14.60 4.03
CA SER A 149 -2.78 14.06 5.05
C SER A 149 -2.39 15.13 6.08
N GLY A 150 -2.19 16.38 5.65
CA GLY A 150 -1.96 17.50 6.57
C GLY A 150 -3.14 17.77 7.51
N ILE A 151 -4.37 17.69 7.01
CA ILE A 151 -5.59 17.80 7.84
C ILE A 151 -5.65 16.65 8.85
N GLN A 152 -5.41 15.42 8.40
CA GLN A 152 -5.45 14.24 9.25
C GLN A 152 -4.37 14.27 10.34
N LEU A 153 -3.16 14.69 9.99
CA LEU A 153 -2.05 14.91 10.92
C LEU A 153 -2.45 15.94 12.01
N ALA A 154 -3.05 17.06 11.60
CA ALA A 154 -3.49 18.11 12.51
C ALA A 154 -4.59 17.64 13.47
N ILE A 155 -5.52 16.79 13.01
CA ILE A 155 -6.63 16.32 13.83
C ILE A 155 -6.21 15.17 14.75
N MET A 156 -5.58 14.13 14.22
CA MET A 156 -5.34 12.87 14.94
C MET A 156 -4.00 12.82 15.67
N GLU A 157 -2.93 13.35 15.07
CA GLU A 157 -1.55 13.08 15.54
C GLU A 157 -0.85 14.29 16.17
N HIS A 158 -1.48 15.46 16.18
CA HIS A 158 -0.88 16.69 16.75
C HIS A 158 -0.36 16.52 18.18
N LYS A 159 -1.01 15.69 19.00
CA LYS A 159 -0.60 15.44 20.39
C LYS A 159 0.62 14.52 20.51
N GLU A 160 0.78 13.60 19.57
CA GLU A 160 1.92 12.68 19.55
C GLU A 160 3.16 13.38 19.00
N LEU A 161 3.00 14.26 18.00
CA LEU A 161 4.09 15.11 17.49
C LEU A 161 4.69 16.04 18.55
N LEU A 162 3.87 16.54 19.47
CA LEU A 162 4.32 17.42 20.56
C LEU A 162 5.17 16.69 21.62
N LYS A 163 5.08 15.36 21.69
CA LYS A 163 5.85 14.54 22.64
C LYS A 163 7.19 14.09 22.07
N VAL A 164 7.46 14.32 20.78
CA VAL A 164 8.69 13.87 20.14
C VAL A 164 9.86 14.70 20.66
N PRO A 165 10.91 14.09 21.24
CA PRO A 165 12.14 14.79 21.55
C PRO A 165 12.85 15.11 20.23
N TRP A 166 12.83 16.37 19.81
CA TRP A 166 13.46 16.80 18.58
C TRP A 166 14.98 16.89 18.77
N ASP A 167 15.69 15.85 18.35
CA ASP A 167 17.15 15.83 18.24
C ASP A 167 17.57 15.85 16.76
N TRP A 168 18.76 16.36 16.47
CA TRP A 168 19.35 16.40 15.12
C TRP A 168 19.45 15.00 14.50
N GLN A 169 19.77 13.97 15.31
CA GLN A 169 19.83 12.58 14.84
C GLN A 169 18.47 12.07 14.37
N ILE A 170 17.41 12.36 15.14
CA ILE A 170 16.04 11.99 14.80
C ILE A 170 15.59 12.74 13.54
N GLY A 171 15.88 14.05 13.47
CA GLY A 171 15.63 14.86 12.28
C GLY A 171 16.30 14.28 11.03
N LEU A 172 17.56 13.86 11.13
CA LEU A 172 18.29 13.25 10.01
C LEU A 172 17.70 11.91 9.57
N LEU A 173 17.26 11.07 10.52
CA LEU A 173 16.55 9.82 10.21
C LEU A 173 15.23 10.09 9.48
N TYR A 174 14.44 11.08 9.93
CA TYR A 174 13.20 11.47 9.24
C TYR A 174 13.44 12.00 7.83
N VAL A 175 14.47 12.84 7.64
CA VAL A 175 14.84 13.36 6.32
C VAL A 175 15.30 12.22 5.41
N GLY A 176 16.15 11.31 5.91
CA GLY A 176 16.61 10.14 5.16
C GLY A 176 15.44 9.24 4.74
N PHE A 177 14.57 8.90 5.68
CA PHE A 177 13.35 8.13 5.41
C PHE A 177 12.46 8.82 4.37
N SER A 178 12.23 10.12 4.51
CA SER A 178 11.42 10.91 3.58
C SER A 178 12.03 10.94 2.17
N ALA A 179 13.35 11.08 2.05
CA ALA A 179 14.05 11.05 0.77
C ALA A 179 13.94 9.67 0.09
N CYS A 180 14.09 8.58 0.86
CA CYS A 180 13.90 7.23 0.37
C CYS A 180 12.46 6.99 -0.11
N MET A 181 11.46 7.38 0.69
CA MET A 181 10.05 7.26 0.33
C MET A 181 9.71 8.09 -0.91
N PHE A 182 10.21 9.32 -1.00
CA PHE A 182 10.04 10.17 -2.18
C PHE A 182 10.60 9.50 -3.44
N GLY A 183 11.78 8.88 -3.33
CA GLY A 183 12.37 8.08 -4.41
C GLY A 183 11.45 6.94 -4.81
N LEU A 184 11.04 6.10 -3.85
CA LEU A 184 10.18 4.94 -4.08
C LEU A 184 8.88 5.34 -4.79
N TYR A 185 8.13 6.31 -4.25
CA TYR A 185 6.87 6.79 -4.84
C TYR A 185 7.05 7.50 -6.19
N SER A 186 8.21 8.10 -6.46
CA SER A 186 8.51 8.69 -7.78
C SER A 186 8.83 7.63 -8.84
N PHE A 187 9.50 6.54 -8.43
CA PHE A 187 9.84 5.42 -9.31
C PHE A 187 8.67 4.46 -9.52
N MET A 188 7.77 4.33 -8.55
CA MET A 188 6.61 3.43 -8.58
C MET A 188 5.75 3.59 -9.85
N PRO A 189 5.31 4.81 -10.24
CA PRO A 189 4.61 5.02 -11.50
C PRO A 189 5.44 4.62 -12.74
N VAL A 190 6.77 4.75 -12.69
CA VAL A 190 7.64 4.36 -13.82
C VAL A 190 7.57 2.84 -14.02
N VAL A 191 7.66 2.10 -12.91
CA VAL A 191 7.63 0.65 -12.91
C VAL A 191 6.26 0.16 -13.34
N ILE A 192 5.18 0.67 -12.75
CA ILE A 192 3.80 0.31 -13.12
C ILE A 192 3.54 0.54 -14.62
N LYS A 193 4.05 1.65 -15.18
CA LYS A 193 3.92 1.92 -16.62
C LYS A 193 4.60 0.86 -17.49
N LYS A 194 5.72 0.31 -17.02
CA LYS A 194 6.51 -0.70 -17.74
C LYS A 194 5.99 -2.12 -17.51
N THR A 195 5.40 -2.38 -16.35
CA THR A 195 4.93 -3.70 -15.93
C THR A 195 3.41 -3.67 -15.72
N SER A 196 2.93 -3.63 -14.47
CA SER A 196 1.52 -3.52 -14.04
C SER A 196 1.47 -3.40 -12.51
N ALA A 197 0.31 -3.02 -11.95
CA ALA A 197 0.09 -3.06 -10.50
C ALA A 197 0.28 -4.48 -9.94
N THR A 198 -0.19 -5.50 -10.66
CA THR A 198 -0.01 -6.91 -10.26
C THR A 198 1.47 -7.30 -10.15
N ALA A 199 2.29 -6.89 -11.12
CA ALA A 199 3.72 -7.23 -11.12
C ALA A 199 4.49 -6.55 -9.98
N VAL A 200 4.09 -5.33 -9.60
CA VAL A 200 4.71 -4.65 -8.47
C VAL A 200 4.35 -5.32 -7.14
N ASN A 201 3.07 -5.64 -6.91
CA ASN A 201 2.66 -6.36 -5.70
C ASN A 201 3.34 -7.73 -5.58
N LEU A 202 3.55 -8.44 -6.70
CA LEU A 202 4.33 -9.68 -6.70
C LEU A 202 5.82 -9.46 -6.36
N SER A 203 6.39 -8.33 -6.83
CA SER A 203 7.78 -7.97 -6.54
C SER A 203 7.96 -7.60 -5.06
N LEU A 204 6.99 -6.91 -4.45
CA LEU A 204 6.96 -6.60 -3.02
C LEU A 204 6.95 -7.88 -2.18
N LEU A 205 6.06 -8.83 -2.48
CA LEU A 205 6.02 -10.12 -1.79
C LEU A 205 7.37 -10.85 -1.85
N THR A 206 8.04 -10.77 -3.00
CA THR A 206 9.37 -11.38 -3.18
C THR A 206 10.43 -10.64 -2.33
N ALA A 207 10.34 -9.31 -2.25
CA ALA A 207 11.22 -8.50 -1.41
C ALA A 207 11.04 -8.82 0.08
N ASP A 208 9.81 -9.07 0.54
CA ASP A 208 9.55 -9.46 1.94
C ASP A 208 10.18 -10.81 2.28
N LEU A 209 10.11 -11.78 1.36
CA LEU A 209 10.81 -13.05 1.51
C LEU A 209 12.31 -12.85 1.64
N TYR A 210 12.91 -12.03 0.77
CA TYR A 210 14.34 -11.72 0.85
C TYR A 210 14.71 -11.00 2.16
N SER A 211 13.87 -10.06 2.60
CA SER A 211 14.05 -9.35 3.87
C SER A 211 14.04 -10.32 5.05
N LEU A 212 13.09 -11.28 5.06
CA LEU A 212 13.00 -12.32 6.08
C LEU A 212 14.22 -13.26 6.05
N PHE A 213 14.68 -13.67 4.85
CA PHE A 213 15.91 -14.45 4.71
C PHE A 213 17.14 -13.71 5.23
N CYS A 214 17.30 -12.44 4.89
CA CYS A 214 18.38 -11.60 5.42
C CYS A 214 18.26 -11.44 6.95
N GLY A 215 17.05 -11.26 7.48
CA GLY A 215 16.78 -11.23 8.93
C GLY A 215 17.21 -12.51 9.65
N LEU A 216 16.90 -13.66 9.07
CA LEU A 216 17.25 -14.98 9.59
C LEU A 216 18.75 -15.26 9.55
N PHE A 217 19.38 -15.05 8.38
CA PHE A 217 20.77 -15.44 8.15
C PHE A 217 21.79 -14.42 8.63
N LEU A 218 21.48 -13.13 8.54
CA LEU A 218 22.42 -12.04 8.80
C LEU A 218 22.26 -11.46 10.22
N PHE A 219 21.03 -11.46 10.75
CA PHE A 219 20.70 -10.93 12.08
C PHE A 219 20.32 -12.02 13.11
N HIS A 220 20.34 -13.31 12.72
CA HIS A 220 19.99 -14.44 13.59
C HIS A 220 18.65 -14.28 14.32
N TYR A 221 17.62 -13.75 13.64
CA TYR A 221 16.27 -13.70 14.21
C TYR A 221 15.81 -15.11 14.62
N LYS A 222 15.43 -15.29 15.89
CA LYS A 222 14.71 -16.49 16.32
C LYS A 222 13.27 -16.37 15.83
N VAL A 223 12.91 -17.18 14.83
CA VAL A 223 11.51 -17.45 14.52
C VAL A 223 10.98 -18.34 15.62
N CYS A 224 10.53 -17.71 16.72
CA CYS A 224 9.75 -18.42 17.73
C CYS A 224 8.37 -18.68 17.12
N GLY A 225 8.11 -19.95 16.81
CA GLY A 225 6.76 -20.45 16.57
C GLY A 225 5.95 -20.56 17.86
#